data_AF-A0A4R0X6V9-F1
#
_entry.id   AF-A0A4R0X6V9-F1
#
_cell.length_a   1.000
_cell.length_b   1.000
_cell.length_c   1.000
_cell.angle_alpha   90.00
_cell.angle_beta   90.00
_cell.angle_gamma   90.00
#
_symmetry.space_group_name_H-M   'P 1'
#
loop_
_entity.id
_entity.type
_entity.pdbx_description
1 polymer ?
#
loop_
_entity_poly.entity_id
_entity_poly.type
_entity_poly.pdbx_seq_one_letter_code
_entity_poly.pdbx_strand_id
1 'polypeptide(L)'
;VDDALISSQKVREQFDVQVRQVEALATYAHLARLRYEGGYTSYIEVLDAERSLFNAQLNQTQTQAGVLVSYVNLYKAMGGGWVITAEGLTTQAAQHSGDAAAQSAK
;
A
#
# COMPACT_ATOMS: atom_id res chain seq x y z
N VAL A 1 -9.14 -0.65 -16.88
CA VAL A 1 -7.73 -0.18 -16.78
C VAL A 1 -7.67 1.24 -16.24
N ASP A 2 -8.54 2.13 -16.72
CA ASP A 2 -8.63 3.52 -16.26
C ASP A 2 -8.85 3.63 -14.74
N ASP A 3 -9.72 2.81 -14.15
CA ASP A 3 -9.93 2.78 -12.69
C ASP A 3 -8.66 2.42 -11.89
N ALA A 4 -7.85 1.49 -12.42
CA ALA A 4 -6.59 1.08 -11.78
C ALA A 4 -5.53 2.18 -11.87
N LEU A 5 -5.50 2.91 -12.98
CA LEU A 5 -4.62 4.07 -13.16
C LEU A 5 -5.02 5.24 -12.26
N ILE A 6 -6.31 5.57 -12.22
CA ILE A 6 -6.85 6.66 -11.39
C ILE A 6 -6.61 6.36 -9.91
N SER A 7 -6.87 5.13 -9.46
CA SER A 7 -6.62 4.74 -8.06
C SER A 7 -5.14 4.78 -7.71
N SER A 8 -4.25 4.30 -8.59
CA SER A 8 -2.79 4.38 -8.37
C SER A 8 -2.30 5.83 -8.28
N GLN A 9 -2.79 6.71 -9.16
CA GLN A 9 -2.48 8.14 -9.11
C GLN A 9 -2.94 8.77 -7.79
N LYS A 10 -4.21 8.53 -7.38
CA LYS A 10 -4.74 9.09 -6.12
C LYS A 10 -3.96 8.62 -4.90
N VAL A 11 -3.61 7.34 -4.82
CA VAL A 11 -2.85 6.80 -3.69
C VAL A 11 -1.44 7.41 -3.63
N ARG A 12 -0.84 7.69 -4.79
CA ARG A 12 0.45 8.40 -4.85
C ARG A 12 0.34 9.86 -4.39
N GLU A 13 -0.69 10.58 -4.85
CA GLU A 13 -0.95 11.95 -4.38
C GLU A 13 -1.19 12.00 -2.86
N GLN A 14 -1.93 11.03 -2.32
CA GLN A 14 -2.15 10.88 -0.88
C GLN A 14 -0.83 10.62 -0.13
N PHE A 15 0.04 9.77 -0.66
CA PHE A 15 1.36 9.51 -0.08
C PHE A 15 2.20 10.79 -0.02
N ASP A 16 2.24 11.58 -1.10
CA ASP A 16 3.02 12.82 -1.14
C ASP A 16 2.51 13.87 -0.13
N VAL A 17 1.19 13.92 0.11
CA VAL A 17 0.60 14.77 1.16
C VAL A 17 1.03 14.30 2.55
N GLN A 18 1.02 12.99 2.81
CA GLN A 18 1.43 12.44 4.10
C GLN A 18 2.92 12.60 4.38
N VAL A 19 3.78 12.53 3.36
CA VAL A 19 5.21 12.85 3.49
C VAL A 19 5.37 14.27 4.05
N ARG A 20 4.69 15.26 3.45
CA ARG A 20 4.71 16.65 3.93
C ARG A 20 4.15 16.79 5.36
N GLN A 21 3.12 16.02 5.69
CA GLN A 21 2.55 16.00 7.03
C GLN A 21 3.55 15.49 8.07
N VAL A 22 4.29 14.42 7.77
CA VAL A 22 5.34 13.86 8.64
C VAL A 22 6.45 14.89 8.84
N GLU A 23 6.90 15.57 7.79
CA GLU A 23 7.94 16.61 7.88
C GLU A 23 7.50 17.78 8.78
N ALA A 24 6.26 18.25 8.61
CA ALA A 24 5.70 19.31 9.45
C ALA A 24 5.61 18.88 10.93
N LEU A 25 5.17 17.65 11.20
CA LEU A 25 5.08 17.12 12.56
C LEU A 25 6.45 16.85 13.18
N ALA A 26 7.44 16.46 12.39
CA ALA A 26 8.82 16.31 12.86
C ALA A 26 9.38 17.66 13.31
N THR A 27 9.12 18.71 12.52
CA THR A 27 9.48 20.08 12.89
C THR A 27 8.76 20.53 14.16
N TYR A 28 7.46 20.22 14.29
CA TYR A 28 6.69 20.52 15.48
C TYR A 28 7.24 19.83 16.73
N ALA A 29 7.52 18.52 16.67
CA ALA A 29 8.10 17.76 17.76
C ALA A 29 9.48 18.30 18.17
N HIS A 30 10.31 18.66 17.20
CA HIS A 30 11.60 19.30 17.47
C HIS A 30 11.44 20.64 18.22
N LEU A 31 10.50 21.48 17.78
CA LEU A 31 10.25 22.78 18.40
C LEU A 31 9.65 22.64 19.81
N ALA A 32 8.74 21.69 20.01
CA ALA A 32 8.17 21.38 21.32
C ALA A 32 9.28 20.94 22.30
N ARG A 33 10.23 20.12 21.84
CA ARG A 33 11.37 19.69 22.64
C ARG A 33 12.28 20.85 23.02
N LEU A 34 12.60 21.73 22.08
CA LEU A 34 13.38 22.95 22.36
C LEU A 34 12.69 23.84 23.40
N ARG A 35 11.36 23.99 23.31
CA ARG A 35 10.60 24.78 24.30
C ARG A 35 10.63 24.14 25.69
N TYR A 36 10.54 22.81 25.77
CA TYR A 36 10.62 22.08 27.03
C TYR A 36 12.01 22.22 27.66
N GLU A 37 13.07 22.04 26.86
CA GLU A 37 14.46 22.21 27.31
C GLU A 37 14.74 23.65 27.76
N GLY A 38 14.10 24.63 27.11
CA GLY A 38 14.11 26.03 27.55
C GLY A 38 13.20 26.36 28.75
N GLY A 39 12.45 25.39 29.27
CA GLY A 39 11.53 25.57 30.40
C GLY A 39 10.23 26.33 30.07
N TYR A 40 9.93 26.57 28.80
CA TYR A 40 8.77 27.34 28.34
C TYR A 40 7.48 26.52 28.24
N THR A 41 7.58 25.19 28.20
CA THR A 41 6.42 24.31 28.14
C THR A 41 6.59 23.04 28.98
N SER A 42 5.47 22.37 29.25
CA SER A 42 5.43 21.08 29.93
C SER A 42 5.84 19.94 29.00
N TYR A 43 6.45 18.90 29.55
CA TYR A 43 6.84 17.69 28.80
C TYR A 43 5.65 17.01 28.10
N ILE A 44 4.41 17.25 28.56
CA ILE A 44 3.22 16.70 27.92
C ILE A 44 3.03 17.20 26.48
N GLU A 45 3.47 18.43 26.16
CA GLU A 45 3.40 18.95 24.79
C GLU A 45 4.38 18.21 23.89
N VAL A 46 5.57 17.87 24.39
CA VAL A 46 6.55 17.04 23.66
C VAL A 46 5.97 15.66 23.36
N LEU A 47 5.34 15.03 24.36
CA LEU A 47 4.74 13.71 24.21
C LEU A 47 3.59 13.72 23.19
N ASP A 48 2.74 14.75 23.20
CA ASP A 48 1.64 14.86 22.24
C ASP A 48 2.16 15.13 20.80
N ALA A 49 3.23 15.92 20.66
CA ALA A 49 3.90 16.15 19.39
C ALA A 49 4.54 14.87 18.83
N GLU A 50 5.28 14.13 19.67
CA GLU A 50 5.89 12.84 19.31
C GLU A 50 4.82 11.79 18.96
N ARG A 51 3.73 11.73 19.72
CA ARG A 51 2.59 10.84 19.43
C ARG A 51 1.94 11.18 18.08
N SER A 52 1.75 12.47 17.79
CA SER A 52 1.19 12.94 16.53
C SER A 52 2.10 12.59 15.36
N LEU A 53 3.41 12.81 15.49
CA LEU A 53 4.42 12.40 14.50
C LEU A 53 4.39 10.90 14.23
N PHE A 54 4.38 10.08 15.29
CA PHE A 54 4.35 8.63 15.15
C PHE A 54 3.10 8.13 14.43
N ASN A 55 1.92 8.68 14.78
CA ASN A 55 0.68 8.35 14.07
C ASN A 55 0.73 8.74 12.58
N ALA A 56 1.35 9.87 12.23
CA ALA A 56 1.52 10.27 10.84
C ALA A 56 2.48 9.34 10.09
N GLN A 57 3.58 8.92 10.70
CA GLN A 57 4.52 7.95 10.14
C GLN A 57 3.86 6.58 9.90
N LEU A 58 3.00 6.14 10.83
CA LEU A 58 2.23 4.91 10.66
C LEU A 58 1.29 4.99 9.46
N ASN A 59 0.56 6.10 9.33
CA ASN A 59 -0.33 6.34 8.18
C ASN A 59 0.44 6.42 6.85
N GLN A 60 1.61 7.06 6.84
CA GLN A 60 2.50 7.10 5.68
C GLN A 60 2.91 5.70 5.24
N THR A 61 3.30 4.85 6.19
CA THR A 61 3.70 3.45 5.93
C THR A 61 2.53 2.64 5.37
N GLN A 62 1.34 2.79 5.94
CA GLN A 62 0.13 2.13 5.45
C GLN A 62 -0.19 2.54 4.00
N THR A 63 -0.02 3.82 3.68
CA THR A 63 -0.29 4.35 2.34
C THR A 63 0.79 3.91 1.35
N GLN A 64 2.06 3.81 1.79
CA GLN A 64 3.13 3.22 0.98
C GLN A 64 2.81 1.77 0.58
N ALA A 65 2.28 0.97 1.51
CA ALA A 65 1.78 -0.37 1.19
C ALA A 65 0.62 -0.30 0.16
N GLY A 66 -0.27 0.67 0.30
CA GLY A 66 -1.33 0.94 -0.68
C GLY A 66 -0.79 1.26 -2.08
N VAL A 67 0.28 2.07 -2.19
CA VAL A 67 0.95 2.38 -3.47
C VAL A 67 1.45 1.09 -4.12
N LEU A 68 2.14 0.23 -3.36
CA LEU A 68 2.65 -1.06 -3.85
C LEU A 68 1.54 -1.97 -4.36
N VAL A 69 0.45 -2.09 -3.61
CA VAL A 69 -0.74 -2.86 -4.03
C VAL A 69 -1.37 -2.28 -5.30
N SER A 70 -1.40 -0.94 -5.44
CA SER A 70 -1.91 -0.29 -6.65
C SER A 70 -1.10 -0.66 -7.89
N TYR A 71 0.23 -0.78 -7.78
CA TYR A 71 1.08 -1.22 -8.89
C TYR A 71 0.81 -2.68 -9.28
N VAL A 72 0.63 -3.57 -8.29
CA VAL A 72 0.27 -4.97 -8.56
C VAL A 72 -1.08 -5.06 -9.27
N ASN A 73 -2.06 -4.28 -8.82
CA ASN A 73 -3.39 -4.25 -9.44
C ASN A 73 -3.35 -3.69 -10.86
N LEU A 74 -2.55 -2.64 -11.10
CA LEU A 74 -2.34 -2.09 -12.43
C LEU A 74 -1.72 -3.14 -13.37
N TYR A 75 -0.67 -3.83 -12.91
CA TYR A 75 -0.04 -4.92 -13.67
C TYR A 75 -1.04 -6.03 -14.03
N LYS A 76 -1.89 -6.44 -13.07
CA LYS A 76 -2.94 -7.42 -13.30
C LYS A 76 -3.97 -6.93 -14.33
N ALA A 77 -4.39 -5.67 -14.24
CA ALA A 77 -5.37 -5.05 -15.14
C ALA A 77 -4.85 -4.87 -16.57
N MET A 78 -3.54 -4.70 -16.76
CA MET A 78 -2.88 -4.59 -18.06
C MET A 78 -2.69 -5.95 -18.78
N GLY A 79 -3.18 -7.05 -18.19
CA GLY A 79 -3.14 -8.38 -18.81
C GLY A 79 -2.06 -9.31 -18.25
N GLY A 80 -1.26 -8.89 -17.26
CA GLY A 80 -0.31 -9.76 -16.57
C GLY A 80 -0.96 -10.96 -15.85
N GLY A 81 -2.26 -10.88 -15.54
CA GLY A 81 -3.04 -11.99 -14.96
C GLY A 81 -3.61 -12.99 -15.99
N TRP A 82 -3.58 -12.66 -17.27
CA TRP A 82 -4.14 -13.53 -18.31
C TRP A 82 -3.28 -14.77 -18.55
N VAL A 83 -1.95 -14.67 -18.42
CA VAL A 83 -1.03 -15.81 -18.57
C VAL A 83 -1.34 -16.91 -17.55
N ILE A 84 -1.55 -16.56 -16.28
CA ILE A 84 -1.90 -17.50 -15.22
C ILE A 84 -3.28 -18.15 -15.46
N THR A 85 -4.23 -17.37 -15.99
CA THR A 85 -5.58 -17.85 -16.28
C THR A 85 -5.60 -18.77 -17.51
N ALA A 86 -4.84 -18.44 -18.55
CA ALA A 86 -4.69 -19.25 -19.76
C ALA A 86 -3.95 -20.57 -19.47
N GLU A 87 -2.94 -20.55 -18.59
CA GLU A 87 -2.22 -21.74 -18.15
C GLU A 87 -3.11 -22.67 -17.31
N GLY A 88 -3.95 -22.11 -16.43
CA GLY A 88 -4.97 -22.87 -15.70
C GLY A 88 -6.01 -23.52 -16.63
N LEU A 89 -6.51 -22.79 -17.62
CA LEU A 89 -7.47 -23.31 -18.60
C LEU A 89 -6.86 -24.40 -19.50
N THR A 90 -5.58 -24.26 -19.88
CA THR A 90 -4.86 -25.27 -20.67
C THR A 90 -4.59 -26.53 -19.86
N THR A 91 -4.22 -26.38 -18.58
CA THR A 91 -4.03 -27.50 -17.65
C THR A 91 -5.34 -28.25 -17.39
N GLN A 92 -6.44 -27.51 -17.24
CA GLN A 92 -7.77 -28.09 -17.04
C GLN A 92 -8.26 -28.83 -18.29
N ALA A 93 -8.05 -28.28 -19.50
CA ALA A 93 -8.35 -28.97 -20.75
C ALA A 93 -7.53 -30.26 -20.94
N ALA A 94 -6.26 -30.28 -20.50
CA ALA A 94 -5.43 -31.47 -20.50
C ALA A 94 -5.90 -32.54 -19.49
N GLN A 95 -6.44 -32.15 -18.34
CA GLN A 95 -7.01 -33.07 -17.34
C GLN A 95 -8.32 -33.70 -17.82
N HIS A 96 -9.24 -32.92 -18.41
CA HIS A 96 -10.51 -33.44 -18.93
C HIS A 96 -10.35 -34.41 -20.10
N SER A 97 -9.29 -34.27 -20.91
CA SER A 97 -8.98 -35.22 -22.00
C SER A 97 -8.38 -36.54 -21.51
N GLY A 98 -7.67 -36.54 -20.36
CA GLY A 98 -7.18 -37.76 -19.71
C GLY A 98 -8.29 -38.61 -19.09
N ASP A 99 -9.28 -37.99 -18.44
CA ASP A 99 -10.41 -38.71 -17.82
C ASP A 99 -11.37 -39.32 -18.84
N ALA A 100 -11.56 -38.68 -20.01
CA ALA A 100 -12.39 -39.22 -21.10
C ALA A 100 -11.78 -40.49 -21.74
N ALA A 101 -10.45 -40.57 -21.82
CA ALA A 101 -9.74 -41.77 -22.29
C ALA A 101 -9.80 -42.92 -21.26
N ALA A 102 -9.79 -42.62 -19.97
CA ALA A 102 -9.91 -43.62 -18.90
C ALA A 102 -11.34 -44.17 -18.74
N GLN A 103 -12.38 -43.39 -19.00
CA GLN A 103 -13.78 -43.84 -18.95
C GLN A 103 -14.21 -44.69 -20.14
N SER A 104 -13.53 -44.58 -21.29
CA SER A 104 -13.81 -45.41 -22.48
C SER A 104 -13.15 -46.80 -22.42
N ALA A 105 -12.36 -47.09 -21.38
CA ALA A 105 -11.63 -48.34 -21.18
C ALA A 105 -12.21 -49.23 -20.04
N LYS A 106 -13.43 -48.93 -19.57
CA LYS A 106 -14.25 -49.77 -18.70
C LYS A 106 -15.52 -50.19 -19.44
#